data_AF-X1NQK0-F1
#
_entry.id   AF-X1NQK0-F1
#
_cell.length_a   1.000
_cell.length_b   1.000
_cell.length_c   1.000
_cell.angle_alpha   90.00
_cell.angle_beta   90.00
_cell.angle_gamma   90.00
#
_symmetry.space_group_name_H-M   'P 1'
#
loop_
_entity.id
_entity.type
_entity.pdbx_description
1 polymer ?
#
loop_
_entity_poly.entity_id
_entity_poly.type
_entity_poly.pdbx_seq_one_letter_code
_entity_poly.pdbx_strand_id
1 'polypeptide(L)'
;CNVAVREWAGEVVFLHRILPGGTDKSYGIHVAKLAGIPKSILERSAEILEELESTFAKEATSEHLAKHKTKETDADTLFVKKHKSLAQARLQWLLSQLPA
;
A
#
# COMPACT_ATOMS: atom_id res chain seq x y z
N CYS A 1 -3.88 -2.64 -3.98
CA CYS A 1 -4.70 -1.83 -4.90
C CYS A 1 -4.34 -0.37 -4.63
N ASN A 2 -4.19 0.46 -5.66
CA ASN A 2 -3.94 1.90 -5.53
C ASN A 2 -4.93 2.70 -6.39
N VAL A 3 -5.02 4.00 -6.16
CA VAL A 3 -5.87 4.91 -6.95
C VAL A 3 -5.04 5.53 -8.06
N ALA A 4 -5.58 5.60 -9.27
CA ALA A 4 -4.94 6.22 -10.42
C ALA A 4 -4.90 7.75 -10.28
N VAL A 5 -3.72 8.32 -10.45
CA VAL A 5 -3.43 9.75 -10.27
C VAL A 5 -2.64 10.28 -11.46
N ARG A 6 -2.92 11.51 -11.89
CA ARG A 6 -2.13 12.24 -12.90
C ARG A 6 -1.55 13.51 -12.28
N GLU A 7 -0.23 13.67 -12.37
CA GLU A 7 0.50 14.87 -11.97
C GLU A 7 0.75 15.76 -13.19
N TRP A 8 0.43 17.06 -13.09
CA TRP A 8 0.71 18.02 -14.16
C TRP A 8 0.92 19.42 -13.57
N ALA A 9 2.04 20.06 -13.90
CA ALA A 9 2.35 21.44 -13.50
C ALA A 9 2.17 21.74 -11.98
N GLY A 10 2.51 20.78 -11.12
CA GLY A 10 2.35 20.93 -9.66
C GLY A 10 0.91 20.74 -9.16
N GLU A 11 0.00 20.29 -10.03
CA GLU A 11 -1.36 19.90 -9.68
C GLU A 11 -1.56 18.39 -9.81
N VAL A 12 -2.49 17.88 -9.01
CA VAL A 12 -2.81 16.45 -8.93
C VAL A 12 -4.26 16.22 -9.29
N VAL A 13 -4.51 15.32 -10.24
CA VAL A 13 -5.85 14.93 -10.69
C VAL A 13 -6.10 13.47 -10.34
N PHE A 14 -7.11 13.22 -9.52
CA PHE A 14 -7.57 11.87 -9.17
C PHE A 14 -8.52 11.34 -10.26
N LEU A 15 -8.18 10.19 -10.85
CA LEU A 15 -8.93 9.62 -11.97
C LEU A 15 -10.08 8.70 -11.53
N HIS A 16 -10.34 8.59 -10.22
CA HIS A 16 -11.37 7.72 -9.62
C HIS A 16 -11.35 6.26 -10.10
N ARG A 17 -10.17 5.76 -10.48
CA ARG A 17 -9.96 4.40 -10.94
C ARG A 17 -9.02 3.67 -10.00
N ILE A 18 -9.35 2.44 -9.65
CA ILE A 18 -8.48 1.55 -8.86
C ILE A 18 -7.60 0.75 -9.82
N LEU A 19 -6.30 0.70 -9.54
CA LEU A 19 -5.31 -0.11 -10.25
C LEU A 19 -4.75 -1.22 -9.32
N PRO A 20 -4.35 -2.37 -9.88
CA PRO A 20 -3.64 -3.39 -9.13
C PRO A 20 -2.23 -2.91 -8.77
N GLY A 21 -1.71 -3.36 -7.61
CA GLY A 21 -0.40 -2.94 -7.10
C GLY A 21 -0.48 -2.06 -5.84
N GLY A 22 0.69 -1.64 -5.35
CA GLY A 22 0.87 -0.68 -4.26
C GLY A 22 1.10 0.74 -4.79
N THR A 23 1.12 1.73 -3.89
CA THR A 23 1.48 3.12 -4.23
C THR A 23 2.93 3.39 -3.82
N ASP A 24 3.66 4.11 -4.66
CA ASP A 24 5.01 4.60 -4.43
C ASP A 24 5.03 6.01 -3.80
N LYS A 25 3.91 6.74 -3.91
CA LYS A 25 3.76 8.11 -3.41
C LYS A 25 2.55 8.28 -2.51
N SER A 26 2.63 9.30 -1.65
CA SER A 26 1.53 9.79 -0.81
C SER A 26 1.14 11.22 -1.23
N TYR A 27 -0.16 11.51 -1.33
CA TYR A 27 -0.66 12.80 -1.85
C TYR A 27 -1.27 13.71 -0.75
N GLY A 28 -0.91 13.51 0.52
CA GLY A 28 -1.54 14.20 1.65
C GLY A 28 -1.49 15.74 1.56
N ILE A 29 -0.32 16.32 1.26
CA ILE A 29 -0.16 17.78 1.11
C ILE A 29 -1.01 18.31 -0.07
N HIS A 30 -1.11 17.54 -1.16
CA HIS A 30 -1.95 17.89 -2.31
C HIS A 30 -3.44 17.90 -1.95
N VAL A 31 -3.90 16.92 -1.17
CA VAL A 31 -5.28 16.89 -0.67
C VAL A 31 -5.54 18.05 0.29
N ALA A 32 -4.58 18.40 1.16
CA ALA A 32 -4.68 19.55 2.05
C ALA A 32 -4.80 20.88 1.27
N LYS A 33 -4.05 21.02 0.17
CA LYS A 33 -4.18 22.16 -0.75
C LYS A 33 -5.58 22.24 -1.35
N LEU A 34 -6.12 21.12 -1.83
CA LEU A 34 -7.50 21.05 -2.36
C LEU A 34 -8.56 21.36 -1.29
N ALA A 35 -8.30 21.02 -0.02
CA ALA A 35 -9.15 21.34 1.11
C ALA A 35 -9.10 22.81 1.55
N GLY A 36 -8.27 23.65 0.92
CA GLY A 36 -8.16 25.07 1.23
C GLY A 36 -7.35 25.38 2.49
N ILE A 37 -6.46 24.47 2.91
CA ILE A 37 -5.55 24.71 4.02
C ILE A 37 -4.62 25.91 3.69
N PRO A 38 -4.39 26.84 4.65
CA PRO A 38 -3.53 28.01 4.45
C PRO A 38 -2.15 27.69 3.88
N LYS A 39 -1.67 28.54 2.96
CA LYS A 39 -0.40 28.36 2.26
C LYS A 39 0.80 28.22 3.21
N SER A 40 0.83 29.00 4.29
CA SER A 40 1.90 28.93 5.30
C SER A 40 2.01 27.55 5.96
N ILE A 41 0.88 26.85 6.15
CA ILE A 41 0.86 25.49 6.69
C ILE A 41 1.36 24.48 5.65
N LEU A 42 0.98 24.66 4.39
CA LEU A 42 1.44 23.81 3.29
C LEU A 42 2.96 23.93 3.08
N GLU A 43 3.49 25.16 3.12
CA GLU A 43 4.93 25.44 3.02
C GLU A 43 5.69 24.76 4.15
N ARG A 44 5.26 24.94 5.41
CA ARG A 44 5.89 24.29 6.56
C ARG A 44 5.82 22.75 6.48
N SER A 45 4.70 22.23 6.00
CA SER A 45 4.54 20.78 5.83
C SER A 45 5.48 20.22 4.75
N ALA A 46 5.73 20.98 3.69
CA ALA A 46 6.68 20.61 2.63
C ALA A 46 8.13 20.60 3.14
N GLU A 47 8.53 21.60 3.94
CA GLU A 47 9.86 21.64 4.58
C GLU A 47 10.10 20.41 5.46
N ILE A 48 9.11 20.06 6.30
CA ILE A 48 9.20 18.89 7.19
C ILE A 48 9.25 17.60 6.38
N LEU A 49 8.47 17.50 5.30
CA LEU A 49 8.50 16.33 4.42
C LEU A 49 9.89 16.13 3.80
N GLU A 50 10.51 17.21 3.30
CA GLU A 50 11.86 17.16 2.73
C GLU A 50 12.89 16.69 3.77
N GLU A 51 12.81 17.20 5.00
CA GLU A 51 13.68 16.76 6.11
C GLU A 51 13.53 15.26 6.40
N LEU A 52 12.28 14.77 6.50
CA LEU A 52 11.98 13.36 6.75
C LEU A 52 12.45 12.48 5.60
N GLU A 53 12.14 12.82 4.34
CA GLU A 53 12.56 12.06 3.16
C GLU A 53 14.09 11.99 3.07
N SER A 54 14.79 13.08 3.37
CA SER A 54 16.25 13.11 3.39
C SER A 54 16.85 12.20 4.48
N THR A 55 16.17 12.07 5.61
CA THR A 55 16.60 11.25 6.75
C THR A 55 16.39 9.78 6.45
N PHE A 56 15.19 9.41 5.98
CA PHE A 56 14.88 8.04 5.60
C PHE A 56 15.67 7.57 4.37
N ALA A 57 16.01 8.45 3.43
CA ALA A 57 16.88 8.11 2.31
C ALA A 57 18.27 7.66 2.79
N LYS A 58 18.83 8.33 3.81
CA LYS A 58 20.13 7.98 4.40
C LYS A 58 20.07 6.64 5.14
N GLU A 59 18.98 6.41 5.88
CA GLU A 59 18.76 5.15 6.60
C GLU A 59 18.55 3.96 5.65
N ALA A 60 17.80 4.14 4.57
CA ALA A 60 17.56 3.11 3.56
C ALA A 60 18.86 2.68 2.83
N THR A 61 19.82 3.59 2.68
CA THR A 61 21.15 3.27 2.13
C THR A 61 22.09 2.61 3.13
N SER A 62 21.81 2.66 4.43
CA SER A 62 22.62 1.97 5.42
C SER A 62 22.34 0.47 5.39
N GLU A 63 23.39 -0.35 5.26
CA GLU A 63 23.36 -1.81 5.09
C GLU A 63 22.63 -2.58 6.21
N HIS A 64 22.17 -1.89 7.26
CA HIS A 64 21.51 -2.45 8.43
C HIS A 64 20.08 -2.97 8.20
N LEU A 65 19.41 -2.58 7.12
CA LEU A 65 18.06 -3.07 6.80
C LEU A 65 18.04 -4.46 6.15
N ALA A 66 19.15 -4.92 5.55
CA ALA A 66 19.22 -6.23 4.91
C ALA A 66 19.22 -7.42 5.90
N LYS A 67 19.40 -7.17 7.21
CA LYS A 67 19.48 -8.22 8.24
C LYS A 67 18.18 -8.52 8.97
N HIS A 68 17.14 -7.71 8.84
CA HIS A 68 15.81 -8.07 9.32
C HIS A 68 15.09 -8.90 8.26
N LYS A 69 15.59 -10.12 8.02
CA LYS A 69 14.77 -11.20 7.48
C LYS A 69 13.58 -11.32 8.44
N THR A 70 12.39 -10.93 7.97
CA THR A 70 11.14 -11.08 8.71
C THR A 70 11.07 -12.54 9.15
N LYS A 71 11.41 -12.82 10.40
CA LYS A 71 11.07 -14.10 11.01
C LYS A 71 9.56 -14.08 11.02
N GLU A 72 8.94 -14.96 10.23
CA GLU A 72 7.54 -15.34 10.36
C GLU A 72 7.28 -15.56 11.85
N THR A 73 6.74 -14.53 12.49
CA THR A 73 6.27 -14.60 13.87
C THR A 73 4.84 -14.18 13.76
N ASP A 74 4.00 -15.21 13.73
CA ASP A 74 2.56 -15.23 13.89
C ASP A 74 1.86 -13.97 13.38
N ALA A 75 1.59 -14.01 12.08
CA ALA A 75 0.52 -13.23 11.50
C ALA A 75 -0.78 -13.61 12.22
N ASP A 76 -1.12 -12.83 13.25
CA ASP A 76 -2.48 -12.57 13.68
C ASP A 76 -3.25 -12.00 12.48
N THR A 77 -3.60 -12.92 11.58
CA THR A 77 -4.90 -13.21 10.99
C THR A 77 -5.92 -12.08 11.01
N LEU A 78 -5.57 -10.88 10.54
CA LEU A 78 -6.58 -9.84 10.36
C LEU A 78 -7.24 -9.87 8.97
N PHE A 79 -6.61 -10.40 7.90
CA PHE A 79 -7.27 -10.46 6.57
C PHE A 79 -6.81 -11.60 5.62
N VAL A 80 -6.64 -12.83 6.11
CA VAL A 80 -6.56 -14.00 5.21
C VAL A 80 -7.38 -15.15 5.77
N LYS A 81 -8.68 -15.17 5.46
CA LYS A 81 -9.40 -16.45 5.35
C LYS A 81 -9.46 -16.81 3.87
N LYS A 82 -8.40 -17.46 3.40
CA LYS A 82 -8.38 -18.10 2.08
C LYS A 82 -9.43 -19.22 2.11
N HIS A 83 -10.63 -18.92 1.64
CA HIS A 83 -11.65 -19.94 1.44
C HIS A 83 -11.10 -20.97 0.46
N LYS A 84 -11.02 -22.23 0.91
CA LYS A 84 -10.65 -23.37 0.07
C LYS A 84 -11.48 -23.33 -1.20
N SER A 85 -10.83 -23.49 -2.36
CA SER A 85 -11.52 -23.47 -3.64
C SER A 85 -12.63 -24.53 -3.66
N LEU A 86 -13.85 -24.13 -4.03
CA LEU A 86 -15.00 -25.02 -4.14
C LEU A 86 -14.75 -26.17 -5.12
N ALA A 87 -13.80 -25.99 -6.06
CA ALA A 87 -13.36 -27.01 -7.00
C ALA A 87 -12.71 -28.21 -6.29
N GLN A 88 -11.85 -27.99 -5.29
CA GLN A 88 -11.21 -29.07 -4.54
C GLN A 88 -12.17 -29.79 -3.60
N ALA A 89 -13.06 -29.06 -2.93
CA ALA A 89 -14.05 -29.65 -2.05
C ALA A 89 -15.06 -30.53 -2.82
N ARG A 90 -15.44 -30.13 -4.04
CA ARG A 90 -16.37 -30.88 -4.89
C ARG A 90 -15.76 -32.16 -5.46
N LEU A 91 -14.47 -32.14 -5.80
CA LEU A 91 -13.76 -33.33 -6.29
C LEU A 91 -13.59 -34.39 -5.19
N GLN A 92 -13.31 -33.95 -3.96
CA GLN A 92 -13.17 -34.82 -2.81
C GLN A 92 -14.51 -35.44 -2.36
N TRP A 93 -15.62 -34.71 -2.53
CA TRP A 93 -16.96 -35.24 -2.26
C TRP A 93 -17.44 -36.22 -3.34
N LEU A 94 -17.13 -35.98 -4.62
CA LEU A 94 -17.50 -36.90 -5.71
C LEU A 94 -16.78 -38.25 -5.60
N LEU A 95 -15.50 -38.25 -5.24
CA LEU A 95 -14.70 -39.46 -5.05
C LEU A 95 -15.19 -40.33 -3.89
N SER A 96 -15.93 -39.75 -2.93
CA SER A 96 -16.52 -40.47 -1.80
C SER A 96 -17.88 -41.13 -2.11
N GLN A 97 -18.48 -40.86 -3.27
CA GLN A 97 -19.78 -41.43 -3.66
C GLN A 97 -19.69 -42.51 -4.75
N LEU A 98 -18.49 -42.85 -5.21
CA LEU A 98 -18.30 -43.98 -6.11
C LEU A 98 -18.27 -45.28 -5.29
N PRO A 99 -19.21 -46.23 -5.51
CA PRO A 99 -19.08 -47.56 -4.92
C PRO A 99 -17.87 -48.26 -5.55
N ALA A 100 -17.20 -49.12 -4.75
CA ALA A 100 -16.03 -49.89 -5.14
C ALA A 100 -16.30 -50.84 -6.32
#